data_AF-A0A1B6GXI0-F1
#
_entry.id   AF-A0A1B6GXI0-F1
#
_cell.length_a   1.000
_cell.length_b   1.000
_cell.length_c   1.000
_cell.angle_alpha   90.00
_cell.angle_beta   90.00
_cell.angle_gamma   90.00
#
_symmetry.space_group_name_H-M   'P 1'
#
loop_
_entity.id
_entity.type
_entity.pdbx_description
1 polymer ?
#
loop_
_entity_poly.entity_id
_entity_poly.type
_entity_poly.pdbx_seq_one_letter_code
_entity_poly.pdbx_strand_id
1 'polypeptide(L)'
;CRVGWSTLQANLDLGTDKFGFGFGGTGKKSNAKQFDNYGEPFGMHDVIGCYLDLENMQIKFSKNGNDLGVAFTIPAALRDAAFFPAVVLKNAEISFNFGAQPFKHSPVSGFTAVCQAPKSNVKNSNVSGTAAVVTKKVNNAPQAIIIEPSRELAEQTYNQIVKFKKYLESPKTKELLVVGGVQVKEQISALNAGVDIVVGTPGRMEDLISGGQLSLTQCRFFVLDEADGLLKQGYTELIDRLHRQIPKITSDGKRLQMIVCSATLHAFEVKKMAERLMHFPTWVDLKGEDAVPETVHHVVVMVDPQKDNSWHNLRKHVQTDGVHHSDNVRPGNNTAETLSEAVKLLKGEYCVRAINKHKMDRAIIFCRTKLDCDNLEKYFNQLGGGPNNRSNPYSCVCLHGDRKPHERKANLEQFKRQEAKFLICTDVAARGLDISGLPFMINVTLPDEKSNYVHRIGRVGRAERMGLAVSLVAAVPEKVWFHGEWCSSRGRNCWNTKLTDNGGCCIWYNEKQYLADIEDHLNVTIQQVDPDINIPMNEFDGKVTYGQKKLNSGSGYENHVAQMAPTVQELAQLESKAQIVYLNRHFKKVRTV
;
A
#
# COMPACT_ATOMS: atom_id res chain seq x y z
N CYS A 1 -16.95 -15.17 -26.44
CA CYS A 1 -17.06 -16.37 -25.59
C CYS A 1 -16.51 -17.58 -26.35
N ARG A 2 -15.83 -18.53 -25.69
CA ARG A 2 -15.40 -19.83 -26.23
C ARG A 2 -15.71 -20.95 -25.24
N VAL A 3 -16.17 -22.11 -25.73
CA VAL A 3 -16.43 -23.33 -24.94
C VAL A 3 -15.65 -24.51 -25.51
N GLY A 4 -15.31 -25.50 -24.70
CA GLY A 4 -14.67 -26.74 -25.19
C GLY A 4 -13.92 -27.51 -24.12
N TRP A 5 -12.76 -28.02 -24.48
CA TRP A 5 -11.98 -28.95 -23.66
C TRP A 5 -10.53 -28.52 -23.56
N SER A 6 -9.90 -28.74 -22.41
CA SER A 6 -8.48 -28.42 -22.19
C SER A 6 -7.80 -29.44 -21.29
N THR A 7 -6.50 -29.64 -21.45
CA THR A 7 -5.70 -30.37 -20.45
C THR A 7 -5.19 -29.40 -19.37
N LEU A 8 -4.63 -29.92 -18.27
CA LEU A 8 -4.04 -29.09 -17.20
C LEU A 8 -2.83 -28.26 -17.66
N GLN A 9 -2.27 -28.55 -18.83
CA GLN A 9 -1.14 -27.80 -19.40
C GLN A 9 -1.60 -26.58 -20.24
N ALA A 10 -2.90 -26.43 -20.45
CA ALA A 10 -3.45 -25.31 -21.22
C ALA A 10 -3.37 -23.98 -20.44
N ASN A 11 -3.26 -22.89 -21.19
CA ASN A 11 -3.40 -21.55 -20.66
C ASN A 11 -4.88 -21.26 -20.36
N LEU A 12 -5.14 -20.33 -19.44
CA LEU A 12 -6.50 -19.90 -19.08
C LEU A 12 -7.22 -19.08 -20.18
N ASP A 13 -6.74 -19.17 -21.42
CA ASP A 13 -7.35 -18.57 -22.61
C ASP A 13 -7.53 -19.64 -23.71
N LEU A 14 -8.63 -20.38 -23.59
CA LEU A 14 -9.00 -21.54 -24.42
C LEU A 14 -8.79 -21.29 -25.92
N GLY A 15 -8.03 -22.20 -26.57
CA GLY A 15 -7.75 -22.17 -28.01
C GLY A 15 -6.52 -21.35 -28.41
N THR A 16 -5.82 -20.70 -27.47
CA THR A 16 -4.59 -19.95 -27.76
C THR A 16 -3.29 -20.74 -27.55
N ASP A 17 -3.39 -21.97 -27.05
CA ASP A 17 -2.28 -22.91 -26.95
C ASP A 17 -2.69 -24.26 -27.55
N LYS A 18 -1.71 -25.17 -27.64
CA LYS A 18 -1.90 -26.51 -28.25
C LYS A 18 -2.68 -27.50 -27.39
N PHE A 19 -2.92 -27.19 -26.12
CA PHE A 19 -3.58 -28.06 -25.14
C PHE A 19 -5.05 -27.66 -24.88
N GLY A 20 -5.48 -26.50 -25.39
CA GLY A 20 -6.86 -26.02 -25.33
C GLY A 20 -7.57 -26.06 -26.68
N PHE A 21 -8.77 -26.63 -26.71
CA PHE A 21 -9.60 -26.82 -27.89
C PHE A 21 -10.93 -26.07 -27.71
N GLY A 22 -11.10 -24.96 -28.42
CA GLY A 22 -12.23 -24.04 -28.21
C GLY A 22 -13.12 -23.86 -29.43
N PHE A 23 -14.43 -23.78 -29.21
CA PHE A 23 -15.42 -23.33 -30.18
C PHE A 23 -15.99 -21.98 -29.72
N GLY A 24 -15.84 -20.96 -30.56
CA GLY A 24 -16.18 -19.57 -30.24
C GLY A 24 -17.53 -19.12 -30.77
N GLY A 25 -18.13 -18.14 -30.10
CA GLY A 25 -19.43 -17.55 -30.50
C GLY A 25 -19.46 -16.95 -31.91
N THR A 26 -18.31 -16.74 -32.54
CA THR A 26 -18.19 -16.31 -33.94
C THR A 26 -18.29 -17.47 -34.95
N GLY A 27 -18.58 -18.69 -34.51
CA GLY A 27 -18.65 -19.88 -35.38
C GLY A 27 -17.29 -20.50 -35.71
N LYS A 28 -16.22 -20.02 -35.06
CA LYS A 28 -14.85 -20.49 -35.31
C LYS A 28 -14.40 -21.50 -34.28
N LYS A 29 -13.71 -22.54 -34.73
CA LYS A 29 -12.92 -23.43 -33.85
C LYS A 29 -11.52 -22.83 -33.67
N SER A 30 -10.89 -23.10 -32.52
CA SER A 30 -9.60 -22.55 -32.15
C SER A 30 -8.72 -23.51 -31.37
N ASN A 31 -7.46 -23.64 -31.79
CA ASN A 31 -6.37 -24.35 -31.13
C ASN A 31 -5.04 -23.72 -31.57
N ALA A 32 -4.07 -23.58 -30.66
CA ALA A 32 -2.75 -23.01 -30.95
C ALA A 32 -2.76 -21.63 -31.67
N LYS A 33 -3.72 -20.75 -31.31
CA LYS A 33 -3.95 -19.43 -31.94
C LYS A 33 -4.38 -19.47 -33.42
N GLN A 34 -4.74 -20.64 -33.94
CA GLN A 34 -5.41 -20.76 -35.24
C GLN A 34 -6.92 -20.66 -35.03
N PHE A 35 -7.62 -19.98 -35.95
CA PHE A 35 -9.05 -19.67 -35.85
C PHE A 35 -9.74 -19.98 -37.16
N ASP A 36 -10.24 -21.21 -37.28
CA ASP A 36 -10.81 -21.73 -38.52
C ASP A 36 -12.34 -21.69 -38.47
N ASN A 37 -12.95 -21.46 -39.63
CA ASN A 37 -14.39 -21.63 -39.77
C ASN A 37 -14.76 -23.10 -39.54
N TYR A 38 -15.81 -23.34 -38.75
CA TYR A 38 -16.22 -24.69 -38.40
C TYR A 38 -17.73 -24.84 -38.31
N GLY A 39 -18.40 -23.97 -37.56
CA GLY A 39 -19.83 -24.02 -37.37
C GLY A 39 -20.46 -22.64 -37.46
N GLU A 40 -21.74 -22.56 -37.13
CA GLU A 40 -22.43 -21.29 -37.10
C GLU A 40 -22.06 -20.47 -35.84
N PRO A 41 -22.11 -19.13 -35.92
CA PRO A 41 -22.10 -18.27 -34.75
C PRO A 41 -23.20 -18.65 -33.74
N PHE A 42 -22.92 -18.44 -32.45
CA PHE A 42 -23.87 -18.66 -31.37
C PHE A 42 -23.86 -17.52 -30.35
N GLY A 43 -25.00 -17.31 -29.71
CA GLY A 43 -25.23 -16.19 -28.79
C GLY A 43 -26.21 -16.51 -27.68
N MET A 44 -27.00 -15.50 -27.29
CA MET A 44 -27.98 -15.62 -26.22
C MET A 44 -29.05 -16.65 -26.57
N HIS A 45 -29.41 -17.52 -25.62
CA HIS A 45 -30.38 -18.62 -25.74
C HIS A 45 -29.95 -19.86 -26.53
N ASP A 46 -28.82 -19.83 -27.22
CA ASP A 46 -28.26 -21.01 -27.87
C ASP A 46 -27.72 -22.02 -26.83
N VAL A 47 -27.87 -23.31 -27.14
CA VAL A 47 -27.28 -24.41 -26.37
C VAL A 47 -26.20 -25.08 -27.20
N ILE A 48 -24.99 -25.12 -26.63
CA ILE A 48 -23.84 -25.79 -27.25
C ILE A 48 -23.59 -27.13 -26.57
N GLY A 49 -23.76 -28.22 -27.33
CA GLY A 49 -23.30 -29.55 -26.92
C GLY A 49 -21.80 -29.66 -27.13
N CYS A 50 -21.06 -30.07 -26.10
CA CYS A 50 -19.61 -30.26 -26.18
C CYS A 50 -19.30 -31.75 -25.98
N TYR A 51 -18.75 -32.39 -27.01
CA TYR A 51 -18.54 -33.84 -27.03
C TYR A 51 -17.05 -34.16 -27.04
N LEU A 52 -16.65 -35.13 -26.22
CA LEU A 52 -15.31 -35.67 -26.17
C LEU A 52 -15.40 -37.17 -26.43
N ASP A 53 -14.85 -37.58 -27.57
CA ASP A 53 -14.79 -38.98 -27.97
C ASP A 53 -13.34 -39.45 -27.80
N LEU A 54 -13.08 -40.15 -26.69
CA LEU A 54 -11.74 -40.67 -26.37
C LEU A 54 -11.44 -41.98 -27.10
N GLU A 55 -12.45 -42.66 -27.66
CA GLU A 55 -12.25 -43.88 -28.45
C GLU A 55 -11.69 -43.53 -29.83
N ASN A 56 -12.29 -42.55 -30.49
CA ASN A 56 -11.86 -42.06 -31.80
C ASN A 56 -10.87 -40.89 -31.72
N MET A 57 -10.55 -40.41 -30.52
CA MET A 57 -9.67 -39.27 -30.27
C MET A 57 -10.18 -38.00 -30.97
N GLN A 58 -11.45 -37.66 -30.79
CA GLN A 58 -12.11 -36.54 -31.48
C GLN A 58 -12.85 -35.62 -30.51
N ILE A 59 -12.94 -34.35 -30.90
CA ILE A 59 -13.79 -33.34 -30.26
C ILE A 59 -14.76 -32.82 -31.32
N LYS A 60 -16.04 -32.76 -30.96
CA LYS A 60 -17.10 -32.17 -31.78
C LYS A 60 -18.06 -31.33 -30.96
N PHE A 61 -18.85 -30.53 -31.64
CA PHE A 61 -19.85 -29.65 -31.02
C PHE A 61 -21.20 -29.78 -31.70
N SER A 62 -22.28 -29.46 -30.98
CA SER A 62 -23.61 -29.26 -31.56
C SER A 62 -24.16 -27.90 -31.16
N LYS A 63 -25.04 -27.32 -31.99
CA LYS A 63 -25.78 -26.09 -31.68
C LYS A 63 -27.27 -26.38 -31.72
N ASN A 64 -27.97 -26.17 -30.61
CA ASN A 64 -29.41 -26.42 -30.46
C ASN A 64 -29.82 -27.84 -30.91
N GLY A 65 -28.96 -28.82 -30.67
CA GLY A 65 -29.15 -30.23 -31.07
C GLY A 65 -28.60 -30.60 -32.44
N ASN A 66 -28.27 -29.63 -33.30
CA ASN A 66 -27.71 -29.90 -34.63
C ASN A 66 -26.21 -30.20 -34.53
N ASP A 67 -25.78 -31.39 -34.92
CA ASP A 67 -24.37 -31.80 -34.94
C ASP A 67 -23.59 -30.99 -36.00
N LEU A 68 -22.48 -30.38 -35.59
CA LEU A 68 -21.62 -29.55 -36.44
C LEU A 68 -20.44 -30.34 -37.05
N GLY A 69 -20.37 -31.65 -36.81
CA GLY A 69 -19.30 -32.52 -37.29
C GLY A 69 -18.02 -32.42 -36.46
N VAL A 70 -16.95 -33.09 -36.87
CA VAL A 70 -15.70 -33.15 -36.10
C VAL A 70 -14.97 -31.81 -36.13
N ALA A 71 -14.70 -31.23 -34.96
CA ALA A 71 -13.94 -30.00 -34.83
C ALA A 71 -12.43 -30.27 -34.80
N PHE A 72 -12.01 -31.24 -33.99
CA PHE A 72 -10.60 -31.54 -33.76
C PHE A 72 -10.34 -33.04 -33.70
N THR A 73 -9.19 -33.45 -34.23
CA THR A 73 -8.57 -34.74 -33.93
C THR A 73 -7.53 -34.51 -32.83
N ILE A 74 -7.66 -35.23 -31.71
CA ILE A 74 -6.77 -35.12 -30.56
C ILE A 74 -5.43 -35.79 -30.91
N PRO A 75 -4.29 -35.08 -30.77
CA PRO A 75 -2.97 -35.68 -31.00
C PRO A 75 -2.74 -36.92 -30.16
N ALA A 76 -2.10 -37.95 -30.72
CA ALA A 76 -1.81 -39.20 -30.02
C ALA A 76 -1.00 -39.01 -28.72
N ALA A 77 -0.17 -37.97 -28.66
CA ALA A 77 0.59 -37.58 -27.46
C ALA A 77 -0.29 -37.16 -26.26
N LEU A 78 -1.57 -36.84 -26.50
CA LEU A 78 -2.54 -36.47 -25.47
C LEU A 78 -3.51 -37.62 -25.12
N ARG A 79 -3.27 -38.84 -25.61
CA ARG A 79 -4.14 -40.01 -25.36
C ARG A 79 -4.37 -40.27 -23.87
N ASP A 80 -3.32 -40.16 -23.06
CA ASP A 80 -3.39 -40.40 -21.61
C ASP A 80 -3.65 -39.13 -20.81
N ALA A 81 -3.90 -38.00 -21.48
CA ALA A 81 -4.18 -36.73 -20.81
C ALA A 81 -5.63 -36.68 -20.33
N ALA A 82 -5.83 -36.11 -19.13
CA ALA A 82 -7.17 -35.77 -18.67
C ALA A 82 -7.63 -34.47 -19.33
N PHE A 83 -8.85 -34.49 -19.87
CA PHE A 83 -9.51 -33.34 -20.47
C PHE A 83 -10.57 -32.79 -19.53
N PHE A 84 -10.56 -31.48 -19.36
CA PHE A 84 -11.46 -30.74 -18.49
C PHE A 84 -12.35 -29.84 -19.34
N PRO A 85 -13.67 -29.78 -19.08
CA PRO A 85 -14.53 -28.78 -19.67
C PRO A 85 -13.99 -27.39 -19.38
N ALA A 86 -13.85 -26.57 -20.42
CA ALA A 86 -13.24 -25.26 -20.34
C ALA A 86 -14.09 -24.20 -21.04
N VAL A 87 -14.05 -22.99 -20.50
CA VAL A 87 -14.80 -21.84 -21.02
C VAL A 87 -14.00 -20.55 -20.84
N VAL A 88 -14.10 -19.67 -21.84
CA VAL A 88 -13.62 -18.29 -21.76
C VAL A 88 -14.81 -17.36 -21.99
N LEU A 89 -15.18 -16.63 -20.95
CA LEU A 89 -16.24 -15.64 -20.99
C LEU A 89 -15.66 -14.26 -21.29
N LYS A 90 -16.27 -13.55 -22.24
CA LYS A 90 -16.01 -12.14 -22.51
C LYS A 90 -17.36 -11.48 -22.70
N ASN A 91 -17.77 -10.64 -21.75
CA ASN A 91 -19.09 -9.99 -21.70
C ASN A 91 -20.27 -10.96 -21.93
N ALA A 92 -20.23 -12.12 -21.30
CA ALA A 92 -21.21 -13.19 -21.51
C ALA A 92 -21.46 -13.97 -20.23
N GLU A 93 -22.66 -14.54 -20.11
CA GLU A 93 -23.05 -15.48 -19.06
C GLU A 93 -23.38 -16.83 -19.69
N ILE A 94 -23.00 -17.92 -19.03
CA ILE A 94 -23.28 -19.30 -19.46
C ILE A 94 -23.70 -20.13 -18.25
N SER A 95 -24.71 -20.98 -18.46
CA SER A 95 -25.07 -22.04 -17.53
C SER A 95 -24.50 -23.38 -18.03
N PHE A 96 -23.95 -24.18 -17.11
CA PHE A 96 -23.40 -25.50 -17.42
C PHE A 96 -24.33 -26.59 -16.91
N ASN A 97 -24.55 -27.62 -17.72
CA ASN A 97 -25.17 -28.86 -17.30
C ASN A 97 -24.24 -30.00 -17.69
N PHE A 98 -23.71 -30.73 -16.71
CA PHE A 98 -22.84 -31.89 -16.91
C PHE A 98 -23.61 -33.23 -16.88
N GLY A 99 -24.95 -33.15 -16.87
CA GLY A 99 -25.89 -34.27 -16.82
C GLY A 99 -26.60 -34.48 -15.47
N ALA A 100 -26.43 -33.55 -14.53
CA ALA A 100 -27.15 -33.58 -13.25
C ALA A 100 -28.64 -33.26 -13.41
N GLN A 101 -29.00 -32.62 -14.52
CA GLN A 101 -30.37 -32.37 -14.97
C GLN A 101 -30.50 -32.88 -16.41
N PRO A 102 -31.72 -33.19 -16.90
CA PRO A 102 -31.93 -33.53 -18.32
C PRO A 102 -31.34 -32.47 -19.25
N PHE A 103 -30.65 -32.89 -20.31
CA PHE A 103 -30.15 -31.96 -21.32
C PHE A 103 -31.31 -31.40 -22.14
N LYS A 104 -31.28 -30.09 -22.43
CA LYS A 104 -32.29 -29.44 -23.28
C LYS A 104 -32.32 -30.04 -24.69
N HIS A 105 -31.15 -30.44 -25.19
CA HIS A 105 -30.98 -31.22 -26.41
C HIS A 105 -30.18 -32.46 -26.06
N SER A 106 -30.79 -33.64 -26.14
CA SER A 106 -30.13 -34.89 -25.79
C SER A 106 -28.97 -35.16 -26.74
N PRO A 107 -27.84 -35.68 -26.24
CA PRO A 107 -26.73 -36.12 -27.08
C PRO A 107 -27.17 -37.28 -27.98
N VAL A 108 -26.52 -37.43 -29.14
CA VAL A 108 -26.69 -38.59 -30.02
C VAL A 108 -26.26 -39.87 -29.28
N SER A 109 -26.84 -41.02 -29.64
CA SER A 109 -26.51 -42.32 -29.01
C SER A 109 -25.00 -42.58 -28.95
N GLY A 110 -24.50 -43.06 -27.81
CA GLY A 110 -23.08 -43.40 -27.61
C GLY A 110 -22.30 -42.46 -26.67
N PHE A 111 -22.89 -41.34 -26.26
CA PHE A 111 -22.26 -40.45 -25.27
C PHE A 111 -22.86 -40.63 -23.87
N THR A 112 -21.99 -40.59 -22.85
CA THR A 112 -22.37 -40.57 -21.44
C THR A 112 -22.16 -39.18 -20.86
N ALA A 113 -23.08 -38.73 -20.01
CA ALA A 113 -22.92 -37.49 -19.28
C ALA A 113 -21.68 -37.51 -18.35
N VAL A 114 -20.97 -36.39 -18.24
CA VAL A 114 -19.74 -36.29 -17.42
C VAL A 114 -19.99 -36.69 -15.96
N CYS A 115 -21.13 -36.30 -15.38
CA CYS A 115 -21.46 -36.68 -13.99
C CYS A 115 -21.86 -38.15 -13.80
N GLN A 116 -22.12 -38.87 -14.90
CA GLN A 116 -22.45 -40.30 -14.91
C GLN A 116 -21.27 -41.16 -15.37
N ALA A 117 -20.15 -40.55 -15.76
CA ALA A 117 -18.97 -41.26 -16.20
C ALA A 117 -18.39 -42.12 -15.05
N PRO A 118 -17.92 -43.35 -15.34
CA PRO A 118 -17.30 -44.21 -14.32
C PRO A 118 -16.13 -43.53 -13.63
N LYS A 119 -15.98 -43.71 -12.31
CA LYS A 119 -14.89 -43.10 -11.53
C LYS A 119 -13.49 -43.44 -12.04
N SER A 120 -13.31 -44.61 -12.67
CA SER A 120 -12.05 -45.02 -13.30
C SER A 120 -11.65 -44.14 -14.48
N ASN A 121 -12.62 -43.44 -15.09
CA ASN A 121 -12.45 -42.67 -16.31
C ASN A 121 -12.56 -41.15 -16.06
N VAL A 122 -12.61 -40.73 -14.80
CA VAL A 122 -12.72 -39.32 -14.39
C VAL A 122 -11.55 -38.94 -13.52
N LYS A 123 -10.95 -37.79 -13.80
CA LYS A 123 -9.89 -37.19 -12.97
C LYS A 123 -10.36 -35.85 -12.43
N ASN A 124 -10.19 -35.64 -11.13
CA ASN A 124 -10.41 -34.32 -10.53
C ASN A 124 -9.29 -33.36 -10.95
N SER A 125 -9.64 -32.10 -11.24
CA SER A 125 -8.64 -31.08 -11.56
C SER A 125 -7.86 -30.72 -10.30
N ASN A 126 -6.52 -30.77 -10.40
CA ASN A 126 -5.63 -30.24 -9.38
C ASN A 126 -5.35 -28.73 -9.60
N VAL A 127 -5.76 -28.20 -10.75
CA VAL A 127 -5.79 -26.76 -11.09
C VAL A 127 -7.12 -26.17 -10.61
N SER A 128 -7.45 -26.44 -9.35
CA SER A 128 -8.12 -25.43 -8.53
C SER A 128 -7.05 -24.39 -8.21
N GLY A 129 -7.34 -23.10 -8.37
CA GLY A 129 -6.46 -22.06 -7.82
C GLY A 129 -6.26 -22.30 -6.33
N THR A 130 -5.19 -23.00 -5.98
CA THR A 130 -4.49 -23.21 -4.68
C THR A 130 -5.28 -23.24 -3.37
N ALA A 131 -6.59 -23.37 -3.36
CA ALA A 131 -7.35 -23.66 -2.17
C ALA A 131 -8.57 -24.49 -2.53
N ALA A 132 -8.67 -25.69 -1.93
CA ALA A 132 -9.96 -26.34 -1.80
C ALA A 132 -10.93 -25.31 -1.23
N VAL A 133 -12.05 -25.06 -1.92
CA VAL A 133 -13.04 -24.16 -1.37
C VAL A 133 -13.73 -24.88 -0.22
N VAL A 134 -13.21 -24.66 0.98
CA VAL A 134 -13.83 -25.15 2.22
C VAL A 134 -15.08 -24.30 2.45
N THR A 135 -16.24 -24.89 2.16
CA THR A 135 -17.57 -24.29 2.38
C THR A 135 -17.93 -24.20 3.87
N LYS A 136 -17.27 -24.98 4.73
CA LYS A 136 -17.44 -24.92 6.18
C LYS A 136 -16.67 -23.72 6.75
N LYS A 137 -17.34 -22.83 7.49
CA LYS A 137 -16.68 -21.71 8.19
C LYS A 137 -15.59 -22.26 9.12
N VAL A 138 -14.36 -21.78 8.94
CA VAL A 138 -13.21 -22.13 9.80
C VAL A 138 -12.90 -20.90 10.64
N ASN A 139 -12.78 -21.08 11.96
CA ASN A 139 -12.67 -19.96 12.90
C ASN A 139 -11.43 -19.08 12.62
N ASN A 140 -10.30 -19.69 12.25
CA ASN A 140 -9.06 -18.97 11.98
C ASN A 140 -8.90 -18.53 10.52
N ALA A 141 -9.97 -18.49 9.73
CA ALA A 141 -9.97 -18.08 8.34
C ALA A 141 -10.85 -16.84 8.12
N PRO A 142 -10.31 -15.61 8.31
CA PRO A 142 -11.08 -14.38 8.17
C PRO A 142 -11.53 -14.13 6.73
N GLN A 143 -12.61 -13.36 6.59
CA GLN A 143 -13.14 -12.90 5.29
C GLN A 143 -12.34 -11.72 4.72
N ALA A 144 -11.74 -10.90 5.59
CA ALA A 144 -10.94 -9.75 5.18
C ALA A 144 -9.55 -9.77 5.84
N ILE A 145 -8.54 -9.50 5.02
CA ILE A 145 -7.16 -9.26 5.43
C ILE A 145 -6.78 -7.84 5.01
N ILE A 146 -6.39 -7.01 5.97
CA ILE A 146 -5.92 -5.65 5.75
C ILE A 146 -4.46 -5.57 6.21
N ILE A 147 -3.57 -5.19 5.28
CA ILE A 147 -2.13 -5.06 5.53
C ILE A 147 -1.75 -3.60 5.56
N GLU A 148 -1.02 -3.25 6.61
CA GLU A 148 -0.61 -1.89 6.94
C GLU A 148 0.92 -1.85 7.14
N PRO A 149 1.66 -0.85 6.62
CA PRO A 149 3.12 -0.80 6.70
C PRO A 149 3.66 -0.56 8.12
N SER A 150 2.85 0.00 9.02
CA SER A 150 3.28 0.32 10.39
C SER A 150 2.26 -0.17 11.42
N ARG A 151 2.75 -0.40 12.65
CA ARG A 151 1.90 -0.81 13.76
C ARG A 151 0.89 0.29 14.10
N GLU A 152 1.32 1.53 14.04
CA GLU A 152 0.54 2.72 14.37
C GLU A 152 -0.63 2.90 13.40
N LEU A 153 -0.41 2.65 12.11
CA LEU A 153 -1.48 2.70 11.10
C LEU A 153 -2.43 1.51 11.26
N ALA A 154 -1.92 0.31 11.49
CA ALA A 154 -2.75 -0.86 11.81
C ALA A 154 -3.65 -0.65 13.03
N GLU A 155 -3.13 -0.04 14.10
CA GLU A 155 -3.92 0.33 15.28
C GLU A 155 -5.01 1.36 14.94
N GLN A 156 -4.73 2.33 14.06
CA GLN A 156 -5.72 3.31 13.61
C GLN A 156 -6.85 2.66 12.81
N THR A 157 -6.51 1.87 11.79
CA THR A 157 -7.49 1.14 10.97
C THR A 157 -8.34 0.20 11.83
N TYR A 158 -7.71 -0.55 12.74
CA TYR A 158 -8.41 -1.39 13.71
C TYR A 158 -9.38 -0.59 14.59
N ASN A 159 -8.94 0.55 15.14
CA ASN A 159 -9.80 1.38 15.98
C ASN A 159 -11.00 1.97 15.22
N GLN A 160 -10.85 2.27 13.92
CA GLN A 160 -11.97 2.68 13.08
C GLN A 160 -12.96 1.52 12.90
N ILE A 161 -12.49 0.30 12.62
CA ILE A 161 -13.36 -0.89 12.54
C ILE A 161 -14.11 -1.10 13.86
N VAL A 162 -13.45 -0.94 15.01
CA VAL A 162 -14.07 -1.02 16.34
C VAL A 162 -15.16 0.04 16.54
N LYS A 163 -15.00 1.24 15.98
CA LYS A 163 -16.02 2.30 16.02
C LYS A 163 -17.21 1.96 15.11
N PHE A 164 -16.94 1.55 13.87
CA PHE A 164 -17.99 1.24 12.89
C PHE A 164 -18.81 0.00 13.28
N LYS A 165 -18.16 -1.06 13.81
CA LYS A 165 -18.86 -2.30 14.16
C LYS A 165 -19.94 -2.13 15.23
N LYS A 166 -19.89 -1.06 16.03
CA LYS A 166 -20.92 -0.76 17.03
C LYS A 166 -22.31 -0.60 16.42
N TYR A 167 -22.37 -0.25 15.14
CA TYR A 167 -23.61 -0.06 14.39
C TYR A 167 -23.99 -1.30 13.53
N LEU A 168 -23.23 -2.41 13.66
CA LEU A 168 -23.47 -3.66 12.93
C LEU A 168 -23.94 -4.74 13.92
N GLU A 169 -25.25 -4.77 14.19
CA GLU A 169 -25.83 -5.68 15.18
C GLU A 169 -26.06 -7.11 14.62
N SER A 170 -26.29 -7.23 13.31
CA SER A 170 -26.58 -8.51 12.66
C SER A 170 -26.17 -8.50 11.18
N PRO A 171 -25.05 -9.16 10.80
CA PRO A 171 -24.15 -9.95 11.64
C PRO A 171 -23.18 -9.08 12.47
N LYS A 172 -22.93 -9.50 13.71
CA LYS A 172 -21.86 -8.95 14.54
C LYS A 172 -20.51 -9.35 13.97
N THR A 173 -19.70 -8.38 13.60
CA THR A 173 -18.35 -8.57 13.07
C THR A 173 -17.33 -8.74 14.20
N LYS A 174 -16.40 -9.70 14.02
CA LYS A 174 -15.25 -9.89 14.89
C LYS A 174 -13.96 -9.51 14.18
N GLU A 175 -13.19 -8.64 14.81
CA GLU A 175 -11.95 -8.09 14.27
C GLU A 175 -10.76 -8.40 15.18
N LEU A 176 -9.57 -8.56 14.58
CA LEU A 176 -8.32 -8.82 15.31
C LEU A 176 -7.18 -7.95 14.77
N LEU A 177 -6.43 -7.36 15.70
CA LEU A 177 -5.18 -6.66 15.42
C LEU A 177 -3.97 -7.60 15.52
N VAL A 178 -3.25 -7.75 14.41
CA VAL A 178 -2.08 -8.61 14.25
C VAL A 178 -0.83 -7.76 14.05
N VAL A 179 -0.26 -7.29 15.15
CA VAL A 179 0.96 -6.47 15.17
C VAL A 179 2.00 -7.02 16.15
N GLY A 180 3.27 -6.69 15.92
CA GLY A 180 4.37 -7.04 16.82
C GLY A 180 4.26 -6.30 18.17
N GLY A 181 4.79 -6.90 19.24
CA GLY A 181 4.74 -6.34 20.60
C GLY A 181 3.42 -6.55 21.34
N VAL A 182 2.54 -7.41 20.83
CA VAL A 182 1.38 -7.98 21.54
C VAL A 182 1.65 -9.47 21.78
N GLN A 183 1.16 -10.04 22.88
CA GLN A 183 1.40 -11.45 23.20
C GLN A 183 0.81 -12.36 22.12
N VAL A 184 1.64 -13.26 21.56
CA VAL A 184 1.22 -14.16 20.47
C VAL A 184 0.03 -15.04 20.88
N LYS A 185 0.04 -15.50 22.14
CA LYS A 185 -0.98 -16.40 22.68
C LYS A 185 -2.38 -15.77 22.66
N GLU A 186 -2.48 -14.47 22.91
CA GLU A 186 -3.75 -13.74 22.85
C GLU A 186 -4.29 -13.68 21.41
N GLN A 187 -3.41 -13.41 20.44
CA GLN A 187 -3.77 -13.39 19.02
C GLN A 187 -4.24 -14.77 18.53
N ILE A 188 -3.53 -15.84 18.90
CA ILE A 188 -3.90 -17.22 18.58
C ILE A 188 -5.23 -17.59 19.22
N SER A 189 -5.44 -17.23 20.49
CA SER A 189 -6.70 -17.49 21.19
C SER A 189 -7.89 -16.80 20.50
N ALA A 190 -7.72 -15.55 20.08
CA ALA A 190 -8.73 -14.81 19.33
C ALA A 190 -9.04 -15.46 17.97
N LEU A 191 -8.01 -15.88 17.22
CA LEU A 191 -8.19 -16.61 15.95
C LEU A 191 -8.98 -17.92 16.16
N ASN A 192 -8.65 -18.69 17.19
CA ASN A 192 -9.36 -19.93 17.51
C ASN A 192 -10.84 -19.69 17.89
N ALA A 193 -11.15 -18.55 18.50
CA ALA A 193 -12.51 -18.13 18.85
C ALA A 193 -13.35 -17.62 17.65
N GLY A 194 -12.73 -17.47 16.48
CA GLY A 194 -13.37 -17.02 15.25
C GLY A 194 -13.18 -15.53 15.02
N VAL A 195 -12.61 -15.17 13.87
CA VAL A 195 -12.40 -13.77 13.44
C VAL A 195 -12.90 -13.59 12.01
N ASP A 196 -13.54 -12.45 11.72
CA ASP A 196 -14.03 -12.12 10.38
C ASP A 196 -13.10 -11.14 9.65
N ILE A 197 -12.43 -10.23 10.37
CA ILE A 197 -11.52 -9.22 9.82
C ILE A 197 -10.18 -9.25 10.58
N VAL A 198 -9.07 -9.38 9.86
CA VAL A 198 -7.73 -9.21 10.43
C VAL A 198 -7.07 -7.96 9.84
N VAL A 199 -6.59 -7.09 10.72
CA VAL A 199 -5.74 -5.93 10.39
C VAL A 199 -4.37 -6.17 10.97
N GLY A 200 -3.30 -5.97 10.23
CA GLY A 200 -1.97 -6.21 10.78
C GLY A 200 -0.80 -5.75 9.94
N THR A 201 0.39 -5.90 10.52
CA THR A 201 1.64 -5.61 9.84
C THR A 201 2.22 -6.86 9.17
N PRO A 202 2.90 -6.72 8.02
CA PRO A 202 3.54 -7.79 7.24
C PRO A 202 4.19 -8.91 8.05
N GLY A 203 5.23 -8.60 8.83
CA GLY A 203 6.03 -9.62 9.51
C GLY A 203 5.23 -10.45 10.53
N ARG A 204 4.37 -9.80 11.33
CA ARG A 204 3.56 -10.51 12.33
C ARG A 204 2.49 -11.38 11.68
N MET A 205 1.93 -10.91 10.57
CA MET A 205 0.95 -11.66 9.80
C MET A 205 1.59 -12.89 9.16
N GLU A 206 2.80 -12.74 8.60
CA GLU A 206 3.58 -13.85 8.04
C GLU A 206 3.88 -14.94 9.07
N ASP A 207 4.26 -14.57 10.30
CA ASP A 207 4.51 -15.53 11.39
C ASP A 207 3.30 -16.42 11.66
N LEU A 208 2.11 -15.82 11.79
CA LEU A 208 0.86 -16.55 12.10
C LEU A 208 0.35 -17.38 10.93
N ILE A 209 0.62 -16.97 9.70
CA ILE A 209 0.23 -17.72 8.50
C ILE A 209 1.16 -18.91 8.30
N SER A 210 2.47 -18.68 8.42
CA SER A 210 3.50 -19.71 8.24
C SER A 210 3.43 -20.77 9.33
N GLY A 211 3.05 -20.39 10.55
CA GLY A 211 2.78 -21.33 11.65
C GLY A 211 1.41 -22.02 11.58
N GLY A 212 0.57 -21.72 10.59
CA GLY A 212 -0.75 -22.34 10.39
C GLY A 212 -1.84 -21.84 11.34
N GLN A 213 -1.57 -20.81 12.14
CA GLN A 213 -2.57 -20.25 13.08
C GLN A 213 -3.56 -19.33 12.38
N LEU A 214 -3.16 -18.65 11.29
CA LEU A 214 -4.03 -17.81 10.46
C LEU A 214 -4.16 -18.41 9.06
N SER A 215 -5.38 -18.75 8.63
CA SER A 215 -5.64 -19.32 7.32
C SER A 215 -6.17 -18.27 6.35
N LEU A 216 -5.67 -18.28 5.10
CA LEU A 216 -6.15 -17.39 4.04
C LEU A 216 -7.25 -18.01 3.17
N THR A 217 -7.65 -19.25 3.47
CA THR A 217 -8.56 -20.06 2.62
C THR A 217 -9.97 -19.51 2.49
N GLN A 218 -10.40 -18.62 3.39
CA GLN A 218 -11.72 -17.98 3.35
C GLN A 218 -11.65 -16.47 3.09
N CYS A 219 -10.48 -15.92 2.80
CA CYS A 219 -10.32 -14.51 2.49
C CYS A 219 -11.06 -14.15 1.18
N ARG A 220 -11.78 -13.02 1.21
CA ARG A 220 -12.59 -12.44 0.12
C ARG A 220 -12.24 -10.99 -0.17
N PHE A 221 -11.71 -10.28 0.82
CA PHE A 221 -11.25 -8.92 0.72
C PHE A 221 -9.78 -8.86 1.12
N PHE A 222 -8.93 -8.53 0.17
CA PHE A 222 -7.50 -8.35 0.41
C PHE A 222 -7.16 -6.88 0.21
N VAL A 223 -6.83 -6.19 1.31
CA VAL A 223 -6.59 -4.75 1.31
C VAL A 223 -5.12 -4.50 1.60
N LEU A 224 -4.48 -3.72 0.73
CA LEU A 224 -3.15 -3.16 0.94
C LEU A 224 -3.32 -1.65 1.11
N ASP A 225 -3.10 -1.15 2.32
CA ASP A 225 -3.06 0.29 2.57
C ASP A 225 -1.60 0.78 2.60
N GLU A 226 -1.40 2.04 2.20
CA GLU A 226 -0.08 2.63 1.93
C GLU A 226 0.86 1.67 1.14
N ALA A 227 0.37 1.17 0.00
CA ALA A 227 1.04 0.12 -0.76
C ALA A 227 2.44 0.51 -1.26
N ASP A 228 2.66 1.78 -1.63
CA ASP A 228 4.00 2.31 -1.89
C ASP A 228 4.93 2.18 -0.68
N GLY A 229 4.41 2.44 0.51
CA GLY A 229 5.10 2.23 1.78
C GLY A 229 5.48 0.78 2.01
N LEU A 230 4.56 -0.16 1.74
CA LEU A 230 4.80 -1.61 1.85
C LEU A 230 5.89 -2.09 0.88
N LEU A 231 5.82 -1.65 -0.38
CA LEU A 231 6.78 -2.05 -1.42
C LEU A 231 8.19 -1.51 -1.13
N LYS A 232 8.31 -0.24 -0.71
CA LYS A 232 9.59 0.37 -0.31
C LYS A 232 10.25 -0.33 0.87
N GLN A 233 9.47 -0.91 1.78
CA GLN A 233 9.98 -1.69 2.91
C GLN A 233 10.40 -3.12 2.53
N GLY A 234 10.28 -3.50 1.25
CA GLY A 234 10.71 -4.79 0.73
C GLY A 234 9.66 -5.91 0.88
N TYR A 235 8.39 -5.59 1.10
CA TYR A 235 7.34 -6.61 1.30
C TYR A 235 6.72 -7.18 0.02
N THR A 236 7.29 -6.89 -1.16
CA THR A 236 6.79 -7.37 -2.46
C THR A 236 6.61 -8.88 -2.49
N GLU A 237 7.63 -9.65 -2.09
CA GLU A 237 7.54 -11.11 -2.13
C GLU A 237 6.51 -11.68 -1.15
N LEU A 238 6.36 -11.05 0.02
CA LEU A 238 5.34 -11.44 0.98
C LEU A 238 3.95 -11.24 0.39
N ILE A 239 3.67 -10.04 -0.15
CA ILE A 239 2.39 -9.74 -0.79
C ILE A 239 2.08 -10.78 -1.87
N ASP A 240 3.08 -11.18 -2.66
CA ASP A 240 2.96 -12.19 -3.70
C ASP A 240 2.67 -13.59 -3.17
N ARG A 241 3.33 -13.97 -2.07
CA ARG A 241 3.05 -15.24 -1.37
C ARG A 241 1.64 -15.26 -0.82
N LEU A 242 1.23 -14.21 -0.11
CA LEU A 242 -0.13 -14.08 0.46
C LEU A 242 -1.17 -14.12 -0.64
N HIS A 243 -0.97 -13.34 -1.71
CA HIS A 243 -1.85 -13.37 -2.86
C HIS A 243 -1.95 -14.79 -3.45
N ARG A 244 -0.85 -15.53 -3.67
CA ARG A 244 -0.92 -16.91 -4.18
C ARG A 244 -1.68 -17.89 -3.28
N GLN A 245 -1.67 -17.68 -1.96
CA GLN A 245 -2.36 -18.52 -0.99
C GLN A 245 -3.86 -18.18 -0.84
N ILE A 246 -4.28 -16.96 -1.20
CA ILE A 246 -5.69 -16.55 -1.14
C ILE A 246 -6.46 -17.12 -2.35
N PRO A 247 -7.60 -17.81 -2.14
CA PRO A 247 -8.46 -18.27 -3.24
C PRO A 247 -8.91 -17.11 -4.12
N LYS A 248 -8.70 -17.23 -5.45
CA LYS A 248 -9.07 -16.19 -6.43
C LYS A 248 -10.53 -16.23 -6.83
N ILE A 249 -11.12 -17.41 -6.77
CA ILE A 249 -12.52 -17.67 -7.09
C ILE A 249 -13.06 -18.59 -6.00
N THR A 250 -14.28 -18.32 -5.58
CA THR A 250 -14.98 -19.00 -4.50
C THR A 250 -15.98 -20.02 -5.05
N SER A 251 -16.53 -20.88 -4.20
CA SER A 251 -17.50 -21.92 -4.60
C SER A 251 -18.81 -21.33 -5.10
N ASP A 252 -19.15 -20.11 -4.66
CA ASP A 252 -20.28 -19.33 -5.16
C ASP A 252 -19.91 -18.47 -6.39
N GLY A 253 -18.76 -18.73 -7.02
CA GLY A 253 -18.33 -18.10 -8.28
C GLY A 253 -17.85 -16.66 -8.16
N LYS A 254 -17.72 -16.13 -6.93
CA LYS A 254 -17.25 -14.76 -6.70
C LYS A 254 -15.73 -14.70 -6.76
N ARG A 255 -15.21 -13.55 -7.16
CA ARG A 255 -13.78 -13.29 -7.26
C ARG A 255 -13.27 -12.67 -5.95
N LEU A 256 -12.00 -12.89 -5.66
CA LEU A 256 -11.28 -12.09 -4.66
C LEU A 256 -11.40 -10.61 -5.02
N GLN A 257 -11.85 -9.79 -4.07
CA GLN A 257 -11.79 -8.35 -4.19
C GLN A 257 -10.49 -7.86 -3.56
N MET A 258 -9.72 -7.10 -4.32
CA MET A 258 -8.48 -6.51 -3.85
C MET A 258 -8.61 -4.99 -3.89
N ILE A 259 -8.27 -4.33 -2.79
CA ILE A 259 -8.27 -2.87 -2.65
C ILE A 259 -6.84 -2.45 -2.36
N VAL A 260 -6.32 -1.50 -3.14
CA VAL A 260 -4.96 -0.99 -2.97
C VAL A 260 -5.07 0.53 -2.81
N CYS A 261 -4.68 1.02 -1.65
CA CYS A 261 -4.56 2.45 -1.38
C CYS A 261 -3.07 2.81 -1.43
N SER A 262 -2.74 3.86 -2.17
CA SER A 262 -1.37 4.38 -2.27
C SER A 262 -1.43 5.87 -2.53
N ALA A 263 -0.50 6.62 -1.92
CA ALA A 263 -0.35 8.04 -2.23
C ALA A 263 0.29 8.27 -3.60
N THR A 264 1.03 7.28 -4.12
CA THR A 264 1.76 7.36 -5.40
C THR A 264 1.27 6.27 -6.37
N LEU A 265 0.03 6.40 -6.86
CA LEU A 265 -0.58 5.42 -7.78
C LEU A 265 0.21 5.24 -9.10
N HIS A 266 0.93 6.27 -9.54
CA HIS A 266 1.75 6.23 -10.75
C HIS A 266 3.17 5.70 -10.55
N ALA A 267 3.58 5.42 -9.30
CA ALA A 267 4.88 4.81 -9.05
C ALA A 267 4.98 3.47 -9.79
N PHE A 268 6.09 3.26 -10.50
CA PHE A 268 6.28 2.09 -11.35
C PHE A 268 6.02 0.77 -10.62
N GLU A 269 6.52 0.63 -9.40
CA GLU A 269 6.34 -0.58 -8.59
C GLU A 269 4.88 -0.82 -8.17
N VAL A 270 4.14 0.26 -7.84
CA VAL A 270 2.70 0.17 -7.50
C VAL A 270 1.90 -0.27 -8.71
N LYS A 271 2.16 0.35 -9.88
CA LYS A 271 1.49 0.01 -11.14
C LYS A 271 1.77 -1.43 -11.57
N LYS A 272 3.04 -1.84 -11.52
CA LYS A 272 3.47 -3.21 -11.83
C LYS A 272 2.86 -4.24 -10.89
N MET A 273 2.75 -3.93 -9.59
CA MET A 273 2.05 -4.78 -8.64
C MET A 273 0.55 -4.90 -8.98
N ALA A 274 -0.12 -3.78 -9.25
CA ALA A 274 -1.54 -3.76 -9.59
C ALA A 274 -1.84 -4.58 -10.85
N GLU A 275 -1.07 -4.39 -11.93
CA GLU A 275 -1.22 -5.14 -13.19
C GLU A 275 -1.02 -6.65 -13.00
N ARG A 276 -0.14 -7.04 -12.08
CA ARG A 276 0.22 -8.43 -11.82
C ARG A 276 -0.74 -9.14 -10.87
N LEU A 277 -1.27 -8.45 -9.87
CA LEU A 277 -2.08 -9.05 -8.79
C LEU A 277 -3.58 -8.81 -8.95
N MET A 278 -3.99 -7.65 -9.49
CA MET A 278 -5.39 -7.24 -9.53
C MET A 278 -6.02 -7.62 -10.86
N HIS A 279 -7.26 -8.11 -10.82
CA HIS A 279 -8.00 -8.47 -12.01
C HIS A 279 -8.90 -7.32 -12.48
N PHE A 280 -8.50 -6.63 -13.55
CA PHE A 280 -9.23 -5.49 -14.15
C PHE A 280 -9.57 -4.40 -13.11
N PRO A 281 -8.53 -3.80 -12.47
CA PRO A 281 -8.76 -2.79 -11.43
C PRO A 281 -9.35 -1.50 -12.00
N THR A 282 -10.24 -0.87 -11.24
CA THR A 282 -10.66 0.51 -11.47
C THR A 282 -9.67 1.44 -10.77
N TRP A 283 -9.07 2.35 -11.54
CA TRP A 283 -8.19 3.38 -11.02
C TRP A 283 -9.01 4.57 -10.57
N VAL A 284 -8.93 4.91 -9.28
CA VAL A 284 -9.52 6.12 -8.71
C VAL A 284 -8.37 7.02 -8.29
N ASP A 285 -7.95 7.88 -9.20
CA ASP A 285 -6.90 8.86 -8.96
C ASP A 285 -7.53 10.23 -8.72
N LEU A 286 -7.38 10.72 -7.50
CA LEU A 286 -7.95 11.99 -7.04
C LEU A 286 -6.99 13.17 -7.22
N LYS A 287 -5.70 12.92 -7.47
CA LYS A 287 -4.66 13.96 -7.49
C LYS A 287 -4.07 14.19 -8.87
N GLY A 288 -3.98 13.17 -9.72
CA GLY A 288 -3.12 13.24 -10.89
C GLY A 288 -1.64 13.27 -10.48
N GLU A 289 -0.82 14.09 -11.15
CA GLU A 289 0.59 14.28 -10.77
C GLU A 289 0.75 14.87 -9.36
N ASP A 290 1.88 14.59 -8.70
CA ASP A 290 2.14 15.01 -7.33
C ASP A 290 2.18 16.55 -7.21
N ALA A 291 1.07 17.16 -6.79
CA ALA A 291 0.97 18.59 -6.55
C ALA A 291 1.08 18.94 -5.06
N VAL A 292 1.68 20.10 -4.77
CA VAL A 292 1.69 20.71 -3.44
C VAL A 292 0.34 21.41 -3.21
N PRO A 293 -0.39 21.09 -2.12
CA PRO A 293 -1.63 21.80 -1.82
C PRO A 293 -1.37 23.30 -1.64
N GLU A 294 -2.27 24.17 -2.13
CA GLU A 294 -2.17 25.63 -1.96
C GLU A 294 -2.12 26.08 -0.49
N THR A 295 -2.62 25.23 0.41
CA THR A 295 -2.58 25.43 1.86
C THR A 295 -1.22 25.15 2.50
N VAL A 296 -0.24 24.68 1.73
CA VAL A 296 1.13 24.39 2.18
C VAL A 296 2.07 25.44 1.62
N HIS A 297 2.54 26.33 2.49
CA HIS A 297 3.68 27.19 2.17
C HIS A 297 4.96 26.45 2.53
N HIS A 298 5.80 26.17 1.53
CA HIS A 298 7.09 25.49 1.74
C HIS A 298 8.26 26.35 1.30
N VAL A 299 9.33 26.34 2.10
CA VAL A 299 10.54 27.12 1.85
C VAL A 299 11.78 26.29 2.10
N VAL A 300 12.88 26.68 1.46
CA VAL A 300 14.21 26.11 1.66
C VAL A 300 15.12 27.13 2.33
N VAL A 301 15.88 26.69 3.33
CA VAL A 301 16.96 27.47 3.93
C VAL A 301 18.27 26.74 3.68
N MET A 302 19.18 27.39 2.96
CA MET A 302 20.49 26.81 2.67
C MET A 302 21.39 26.92 3.91
N VAL A 303 21.88 25.78 4.38
CA VAL A 303 22.85 25.65 5.48
C VAL A 303 24.24 25.56 4.87
N ASP A 304 24.95 26.67 4.86
CA ASP A 304 26.27 26.81 4.26
C ASP A 304 27.35 26.99 5.34
N PRO A 305 28.15 25.95 5.65
CA PRO A 305 29.16 26.02 6.70
C PRO A 305 30.35 26.93 6.34
N GLN A 306 30.50 27.30 5.07
CA GLN A 306 31.54 28.24 4.62
C GLN A 306 31.11 29.70 4.83
N LYS A 307 29.80 29.96 4.81
CA LYS A 307 29.24 31.31 5.05
C LYS A 307 28.88 31.53 6.51
N ASP A 308 28.27 30.54 7.16
CA ASP A 308 27.92 30.59 8.58
C ASP A 308 29.02 29.95 9.40
N ASN A 309 29.92 30.77 9.96
CA ASN A 309 31.04 30.32 10.79
C ASN A 309 30.69 30.19 12.28
N SER A 310 29.40 30.29 12.66
CA SER A 310 28.99 30.23 14.06
C SER A 310 29.34 28.89 14.73
N TRP A 311 29.40 27.81 13.95
CA TRP A 311 29.75 26.46 14.41
C TRP A 311 31.15 26.35 15.04
N HIS A 312 32.07 27.26 14.72
CA HIS A 312 33.41 27.28 15.32
C HIS A 312 33.40 27.48 16.84
N ASN A 313 32.38 28.17 17.37
CA ASN A 313 32.35 28.64 18.75
C ASN A 313 31.09 28.20 19.51
N LEU A 314 30.36 27.20 19.01
CA LEU A 314 29.15 26.70 19.68
C LEU A 314 29.52 26.02 21.00
N ARG A 315 29.07 26.61 22.11
CA ARG A 315 29.25 26.03 23.46
C ARG A 315 28.28 24.90 23.77
N LYS A 316 27.06 25.01 23.23
CA LYS A 316 26.02 23.99 23.29
C LYS A 316 25.58 23.76 21.85
N HIS A 317 25.58 22.51 21.43
CA HIS A 317 25.18 22.12 20.08
C HIS A 317 24.59 20.72 20.12
N VAL A 318 23.90 20.34 19.04
CA VAL A 318 23.41 18.98 18.86
C VAL A 318 24.59 17.99 18.80
N GLN A 319 24.43 16.83 19.44
CA GLN A 319 25.40 15.75 19.28
C GLN A 319 25.31 15.19 17.84
N THR A 320 26.45 14.89 17.22
CA THR A 320 26.49 14.29 15.87
C THR A 320 26.42 12.77 15.92
N ASP A 321 26.21 12.15 14.76
CA ASP A 321 26.07 10.71 14.55
C ASP A 321 27.38 9.92 14.65
N GLY A 322 28.50 10.60 14.94
CA GLY A 322 29.82 10.00 15.11
C GLY A 322 30.49 9.53 13.82
N VAL A 323 29.90 9.82 12.64
CA VAL A 323 30.46 9.39 11.34
C VAL A 323 31.86 9.95 11.08
N HIS A 324 32.18 11.08 11.70
CA HIS A 324 33.45 11.78 11.58
C HIS A 324 34.44 11.45 12.70
N HIS A 325 34.18 10.46 13.56
CA HIS A 325 35.06 10.15 14.70
C HIS A 325 36.49 9.76 14.30
N SER A 326 36.68 9.20 13.10
CA SER A 326 38.02 8.86 12.55
C SER A 326 38.59 9.94 11.63
N ASP A 327 37.87 11.02 11.38
CA ASP A 327 38.29 12.11 10.52
C ASP A 327 38.97 13.21 11.35
N ASN A 328 39.93 13.94 10.78
CA ASN A 328 40.60 15.05 11.45
C ASN A 328 39.80 16.36 11.31
N VAL A 329 38.61 16.39 11.92
CA VAL A 329 37.69 17.54 11.90
C VAL A 329 38.08 18.56 12.97
N ARG A 330 38.28 19.83 12.57
CA ARG A 330 38.62 20.93 13.48
C ARG A 330 38.01 22.26 12.98
N PRO A 331 37.54 23.14 13.88
CA PRO A 331 37.17 24.51 13.51
C PRO A 331 38.28 25.21 12.71
N GLY A 332 37.91 25.87 11.61
CA GLY A 332 38.84 26.55 10.71
C GLY A 332 39.48 25.68 9.61
N ASN A 333 39.28 24.35 9.61
CA ASN A 333 39.67 23.51 8.49
C ASN A 333 38.57 23.49 7.40
N ASN A 334 38.96 23.49 6.13
CA ASN A 334 38.03 23.51 4.99
C ASN A 334 37.96 22.17 4.23
N THR A 335 38.29 21.06 4.89
CA THR A 335 38.11 19.72 4.28
C THR A 335 36.64 19.36 4.15
N ALA A 336 36.31 18.47 3.21
CA ALA A 336 34.93 18.01 3.01
C ALA A 336 34.34 17.40 4.29
N GLU A 337 35.11 16.64 5.05
CA GLU A 337 34.71 16.04 6.32
C GLU A 337 34.44 17.10 7.39
N THR A 338 35.25 18.15 7.44
CA THR A 338 35.05 19.24 8.40
C THR A 338 33.79 20.02 8.08
N LEU A 339 33.59 20.36 6.81
CA LEU A 339 32.38 21.08 6.36
C LEU A 339 31.12 20.22 6.55
N SER A 340 31.22 18.91 6.36
CA SER A 340 30.14 17.96 6.63
C SER A 340 29.74 17.93 8.11
N GLU A 341 30.71 17.81 9.03
CA GLU A 341 30.42 17.87 10.47
C GLU A 341 29.83 19.24 10.85
N ALA A 342 30.36 20.32 10.28
CA ALA A 342 29.84 21.67 10.49
C ALA A 342 28.37 21.81 10.07
N VAL A 343 27.95 21.22 8.93
CA VAL A 343 26.54 21.19 8.52
C VAL A 343 25.67 20.49 9.56
N LYS A 344 26.09 19.34 10.10
CA LYS A 344 25.32 18.61 11.12
C LYS A 344 25.09 19.46 12.36
N LEU A 345 26.11 20.18 12.81
CA LEU A 345 26.01 21.12 13.93
C LEU A 345 25.07 22.29 13.62
N LEU A 346 25.27 22.94 12.46
CA LEU A 346 24.47 24.09 12.03
C LEU A 346 23.00 23.72 11.83
N LYS A 347 22.67 22.53 11.32
CA LYS A 347 21.28 22.09 11.15
C LYS A 347 20.52 22.05 12.48
N GLY A 348 21.18 21.67 13.57
CA GLY A 348 20.61 21.78 14.92
C GLY A 348 20.29 23.23 15.30
N GLU A 349 21.22 24.15 15.03
CA GLU A 349 21.04 25.58 15.29
C GLU A 349 19.94 26.21 14.43
N TYR A 350 19.88 25.87 13.13
CA TYR A 350 18.89 26.39 12.20
C TYR A 350 17.50 25.88 12.54
N CYS A 351 17.37 24.66 13.06
CA CYS A 351 16.10 24.14 13.56
C CYS A 351 15.59 24.99 14.75
N VAL A 352 16.46 25.29 15.72
CA VAL A 352 16.14 26.19 16.85
C VAL A 352 15.82 27.61 16.37
N ARG A 353 16.59 28.12 15.39
CA ARG A 353 16.35 29.43 14.77
C ARG A 353 14.97 29.51 14.14
N ALA A 354 14.57 28.49 13.38
CA ALA A 354 13.24 28.42 12.75
C ALA A 354 12.12 28.41 13.81
N ILE A 355 12.27 27.59 14.87
CA ILE A 355 11.33 27.51 15.98
C ILE A 355 11.13 28.89 16.62
N ASN A 356 12.22 29.57 16.96
CA ASN A 356 12.17 30.86 17.65
C ASN A 356 11.64 31.98 16.75
N LYS A 357 12.11 32.03 15.49
CA LYS A 357 11.73 33.06 14.53
C LYS A 357 10.24 33.07 14.24
N HIS A 358 9.66 31.89 14.05
CA HIS A 358 8.24 31.72 13.76
C HIS A 358 7.37 31.45 14.99
N LYS A 359 7.97 31.49 16.19
CA LYS A 359 7.29 31.19 17.46
C LYS A 359 6.51 29.88 17.39
N MET A 360 7.13 28.84 16.82
CA MET A 360 6.49 27.56 16.63
C MET A 360 6.13 26.96 17.98
N ASP A 361 4.85 26.72 18.20
CA ASP A 361 4.30 26.09 19.40
C ASP A 361 3.91 24.63 19.16
N ARG A 362 3.77 24.24 17.89
CA ARG A 362 3.47 22.89 17.47
C ARG A 362 4.06 22.55 16.12
N ALA A 363 5.04 21.63 16.07
CA ALA A 363 5.61 21.19 14.79
C ALA A 363 5.94 19.70 14.76
N ILE A 364 5.94 19.13 13.55
CA ILE A 364 6.59 17.84 13.28
C ILE A 364 7.95 18.10 12.65
N ILE A 365 8.98 17.39 13.12
CA ILE A 365 10.37 17.60 12.74
C ILE A 365 10.91 16.28 12.19
N PHE A 366 11.38 16.30 10.95
CA PHE A 366 11.88 15.13 10.26
C PHE A 366 13.41 15.06 10.27
N CYS A 367 13.93 13.93 10.75
CA CYS A 367 15.34 13.57 10.64
C CYS A 367 15.49 12.32 9.77
N ARG A 368 16.67 12.15 9.15
CA ARG A 368 16.98 10.96 8.33
C ARG A 368 17.11 9.70 9.18
N THR A 369 17.86 9.76 10.28
CA THR A 369 18.15 8.57 11.10
C THR A 369 17.50 8.62 12.47
N LYS A 370 17.36 7.45 13.08
CA LYS A 370 16.86 7.26 14.44
C LYS A 370 17.77 7.95 15.47
N LEU A 371 19.09 7.87 15.25
CA LEU A 371 20.08 8.50 16.11
C LEU A 371 19.98 10.03 16.05
N ASP A 372 19.76 10.60 14.86
CA ASP A 372 19.56 12.05 14.71
C ASP A 372 18.31 12.53 15.45
N CYS A 373 17.23 11.74 15.44
CA CYS A 373 16.05 12.03 16.25
C CYS A 373 16.41 12.13 17.74
N ASP A 374 17.10 11.12 18.28
CA ASP A 374 17.50 11.06 19.69
C ASP A 374 18.46 12.19 20.07
N ASN A 375 19.41 12.51 19.19
CA ASN A 375 20.36 13.59 19.40
C ASN A 375 19.67 14.96 19.43
N LEU A 376 18.70 15.18 18.54
CA LEU A 376 17.91 16.42 18.51
C LEU A 376 17.01 16.55 19.74
N GLU A 377 16.37 15.46 20.20
CA GLU A 377 15.58 15.44 21.43
C GLU A 377 16.43 15.79 22.67
N LYS A 378 17.62 15.18 22.78
CA LYS A 378 18.58 15.53 23.85
C LYS A 378 18.97 16.99 23.78
N TYR A 379 19.26 17.51 22.58
CA TYR A 379 19.65 18.90 22.40
C TYR A 379 18.54 19.87 22.82
N PHE A 380 17.30 19.63 22.39
CA PHE A 380 16.14 20.43 22.78
C PHE A 380 15.89 20.39 24.28
N ASN A 381 16.03 19.22 24.91
CA ASN A 381 15.93 19.09 26.36
C ASN A 381 17.05 19.87 27.09
N GLN A 382 18.28 19.85 26.59
CA GLN A 382 19.40 20.62 27.17
C GLN A 382 19.16 22.13 27.07
N LEU A 383 18.69 22.62 25.93
CA LEU A 383 18.30 24.03 25.76
C LEU A 383 17.12 24.41 26.66
N GLY A 384 16.21 23.47 26.86
CA GLY A 384 14.98 23.60 27.62
C GLY A 384 15.09 23.56 29.14
N GLY A 385 16.28 23.39 29.72
CA GLY A 385 16.45 23.21 31.16
C GLY A 385 16.14 21.80 31.67
N GLY A 386 16.12 20.81 30.77
CA GLY A 386 15.92 19.39 31.06
C GLY A 386 14.55 18.84 30.65
N PRO A 387 14.41 17.51 30.58
CA PRO A 387 13.17 16.85 30.15
C PRO A 387 12.00 17.03 31.13
N ASN A 388 12.28 17.30 32.41
CA ASN A 388 11.27 17.49 33.45
C ASN A 388 10.82 18.95 33.60
N ASN A 389 11.41 19.89 32.86
CA ASN A 389 11.00 21.28 32.91
C ASN A 389 9.68 21.47 32.17
N ARG A 390 8.59 21.67 32.91
CA ARG A 390 7.24 21.91 32.35
C ARG A 390 7.15 23.18 31.51
N SER A 391 8.08 24.12 31.70
CA SER A 391 8.19 25.36 30.94
C SER A 391 9.22 25.26 29.81
N ASN A 392 9.69 24.05 29.44
CA ASN A 392 10.63 23.86 28.35
C ASN A 392 10.02 24.40 27.02
N PRO A 393 10.56 25.48 26.44
CA PRO A 393 10.05 26.03 25.19
C PRO A 393 10.22 25.07 24.01
N TYR A 394 11.15 24.11 24.13
CA TYR A 394 11.48 23.06 23.17
C TYR A 394 10.98 21.67 23.58
N SER A 395 9.95 21.57 24.44
CA SER A 395 9.39 20.27 24.85
C SER A 395 9.09 19.40 23.63
N CYS A 396 9.64 18.20 23.59
CA CYS A 396 9.62 17.36 22.41
C CYS A 396 9.58 15.88 22.78
N VAL A 397 9.16 15.07 21.81
CA VAL A 397 9.12 13.62 21.92
C VAL A 397 9.59 12.99 20.61
N CYS A 398 10.28 11.86 20.71
CA CYS A 398 10.72 11.10 19.54
C CYS A 398 9.79 9.95 19.14
N LEU A 399 9.63 9.76 17.83
CA LEU A 399 8.93 8.62 17.23
C LEU A 399 9.76 8.00 16.11
N HIS A 400 10.38 6.85 16.40
CA HIS A 400 11.13 6.06 15.42
C HIS A 400 11.19 4.58 15.84
N GLY A 401 11.60 3.70 14.93
CA GLY A 401 11.51 2.24 15.11
C GLY A 401 12.35 1.61 16.23
N ASP A 402 13.29 2.34 16.84
CA ASP A 402 14.09 1.81 17.97
C ASP A 402 13.49 2.15 19.33
N ARG A 403 12.51 3.08 19.39
CA ARG A 403 11.74 3.34 20.60
C ARG A 403 10.84 2.16 20.92
N LYS A 404 10.66 1.88 22.21
CA LYS A 404 9.83 0.76 22.64
C LYS A 404 8.36 1.00 22.18
N PRO A 405 7.59 -0.03 21.82
CA PRO A 405 6.22 0.18 21.33
C PRO A 405 5.30 0.98 22.26
N HIS A 406 5.39 0.75 23.58
CA HIS A 406 4.61 1.52 24.56
C HIS A 406 5.03 2.99 24.63
N GLU A 407 6.33 3.26 24.50
CA GLU A 407 6.92 4.60 24.49
C GLU A 407 6.49 5.37 23.24
N ARG A 408 6.52 4.73 22.06
CA ARG A 408 6.01 5.33 20.82
C ARG A 408 4.55 5.78 20.94
N LYS A 409 3.71 4.91 21.51
CA LYS A 409 2.29 5.22 21.77
C LYS A 409 2.13 6.37 22.76
N ALA A 410 2.87 6.33 23.87
CA ALA A 410 2.84 7.39 24.89
C ALA A 410 3.27 8.74 24.31
N ASN A 411 4.37 8.77 23.55
CA ASN A 411 4.90 9.96 22.89
C ASN A 411 3.89 10.55 21.89
N LEU A 412 3.29 9.70 21.05
CA LEU A 412 2.27 10.13 20.10
C LEU A 412 1.05 10.72 20.82
N GLU A 413 0.59 10.10 21.90
CA GLU A 413 -0.53 10.62 22.71
C GLU A 413 -0.16 11.93 23.41
N GLN A 414 1.04 12.05 23.96
CA GLN A 414 1.56 13.27 24.57
C GLN A 414 1.55 14.44 23.57
N PHE A 415 2.00 14.19 22.34
CA PHE A 415 1.96 15.17 21.26
C PHE A 415 0.53 15.50 20.78
N LYS A 416 -0.35 14.50 20.69
CA LYS A 416 -1.76 14.71 20.34
C LYS A 416 -2.49 15.57 21.38
N ARG A 417 -2.17 15.37 22.66
CA ARG A 417 -2.68 16.14 23.81
C ARG A 417 -2.02 17.51 23.99
N GLN A 418 -1.04 17.86 23.14
CA GLN A 418 -0.28 19.11 23.21
C GLN A 418 0.52 19.27 24.51
N GLU A 419 0.87 18.16 25.16
CA GLU A 419 1.77 18.14 26.32
C GLU A 419 3.24 18.24 25.87
N ALA A 420 3.54 17.89 24.62
CA ALA A 420 4.80 18.16 23.94
C ALA A 420 4.55 19.04 22.71
N LYS A 421 5.40 20.03 22.49
CA LYS A 421 5.32 20.98 21.37
C LYS A 421 5.84 20.39 20.06
N PHE A 422 6.86 19.54 20.12
CA PHE A 422 7.54 19.03 18.93
C PHE A 422 7.52 17.50 18.86
N LEU A 423 7.16 16.96 17.71
CA LEU A 423 7.28 15.53 17.40
C LEU A 423 8.46 15.34 16.46
N ILE A 424 9.53 14.69 16.92
CA ILE A 424 10.73 14.41 16.11
C ILE A 424 10.62 12.97 15.59
N CYS A 425 10.72 12.75 14.28
CA CYS A 425 10.50 11.43 13.70
C CYS A 425 11.32 11.16 12.42
N THR A 426 11.41 9.87 12.06
CA THR A 426 11.86 9.43 10.75
C THR A 426 10.67 9.22 9.81
N ASP A 427 10.91 9.14 8.49
CA ASP A 427 9.86 8.90 7.48
C ASP A 427 9.01 7.66 7.79
N VAL A 428 9.66 6.55 8.15
CA VAL A 428 8.99 5.28 8.42
C VAL A 428 7.99 5.41 9.58
N ALA A 429 8.35 6.16 10.62
CA ALA A 429 7.51 6.31 11.79
C ALA A 429 6.40 7.36 11.59
N ALA A 430 6.60 8.32 10.69
CA ALA A 430 5.62 9.35 10.40
C ALA A 430 4.52 8.91 9.43
N ARG A 431 4.79 7.89 8.60
CA ARG A 431 3.81 7.31 7.67
C ARG A 431 2.56 6.83 8.41
N GLY A 432 1.38 7.13 7.87
CA GLY A 432 0.12 6.81 8.51
C GLY A 432 -0.21 7.51 9.83
N LEU A 433 0.56 8.51 10.30
CA LEU A 433 0.17 9.25 11.51
C LEU A 433 -1.04 10.15 11.26
N ASP A 434 -2.17 9.84 11.90
CA ASP A 434 -3.32 10.74 11.98
C ASP A 434 -3.04 11.88 12.98
N ILE A 435 -2.37 12.91 12.46
CA ILE A 435 -2.11 14.18 13.14
C ILE A 435 -2.63 15.29 12.22
N SER A 436 -3.88 15.68 12.40
CA SER A 436 -4.54 16.70 11.58
C SER A 436 -4.17 18.12 12.00
N GLY A 437 -3.93 18.99 11.01
CA GLY A 437 -3.92 20.44 11.21
C GLY A 437 -2.70 20.99 11.95
N LEU A 438 -1.51 20.43 11.69
CA LEU A 438 -0.26 20.99 12.19
C LEU A 438 0.05 22.34 11.49
N PRO A 439 0.46 23.38 12.25
CA PRO A 439 0.82 24.67 11.67
C PRO A 439 2.22 24.65 11.06
N PHE A 440 3.14 23.85 11.60
CA PHE A 440 4.55 23.87 11.22
C PHE A 440 5.11 22.47 10.98
N MET A 441 6.05 22.38 10.03
CA MET A 441 6.90 21.22 9.79
C MET A 441 8.32 21.68 9.49
N ILE A 442 9.32 20.96 10.00
CA ILE A 442 10.74 21.20 9.71
C ILE A 442 11.37 19.92 9.15
N ASN A 443 11.99 19.99 7.97
CA ASN A 443 12.93 18.97 7.49
C ASN A 443 14.34 19.37 7.95
N VAL A 444 14.89 18.65 8.93
CA VAL A 444 16.29 18.83 9.35
C VAL A 444 17.24 18.22 8.32
N THR A 445 16.84 17.09 7.74
CA THR A 445 17.53 16.44 6.63
C THR A 445 16.55 16.30 5.48
N LEU A 446 16.93 16.73 4.28
CA LEU A 446 16.09 16.59 3.09
C LEU A 446 15.99 15.09 2.74
N PRO A 447 14.80 14.55 2.38
CA PRO A 447 14.70 13.16 1.96
C PRO A 447 15.41 12.93 0.63
N ASP A 448 16.01 11.76 0.48
CA ASP A 448 16.64 11.26 -0.74
C ASP A 448 15.62 10.83 -1.80
N GLU A 449 14.40 10.47 -1.38
CA GLU A 449 13.27 10.20 -2.26
C GLU A 449 12.29 11.38 -2.32
N LYS A 450 12.07 11.91 -3.52
CA LYS A 450 11.10 12.99 -3.81
C LYS A 450 9.67 12.73 -3.31
N SER A 451 9.19 11.48 -3.36
CA SER A 451 7.86 11.13 -2.83
C SER A 451 7.77 11.28 -1.31
N ASN A 452 8.86 11.06 -0.57
CA ASN A 452 8.88 11.29 0.87
C ASN A 452 8.76 12.79 1.16
N TYR A 453 9.34 13.68 0.34
CA TYR A 453 9.17 15.13 0.51
C TYR A 453 7.70 15.54 0.48
N VAL A 454 6.95 15.07 -0.52
CA VAL A 454 5.50 15.32 -0.66
C VAL A 454 4.73 14.80 0.57
N HIS A 455 5.08 13.62 1.06
CA HIS A 455 4.48 13.05 2.28
C HIS A 455 4.77 13.85 3.54
N ARG A 456 5.97 14.41 3.66
CA ARG A 456 6.37 15.25 4.80
C ARG A 456 5.64 16.58 4.80
N ILE A 457 5.64 17.30 3.68
CA ILE A 457 4.96 18.60 3.59
C ILE A 457 3.44 18.44 3.70
N GLY A 458 2.88 17.31 3.24
CA GLY A 458 1.47 16.96 3.42
C GLY A 458 1.03 16.68 4.87
N ARG A 459 1.94 16.81 5.86
CA ARG A 459 1.61 16.79 7.29
C ARG A 459 1.07 18.14 7.78
N VAL A 460 1.38 19.22 7.08
CA VAL A 460 0.81 20.55 7.30
C VAL A 460 -0.21 20.86 6.21
N GLY A 461 -0.90 22.00 6.32
CA GLY A 461 -1.83 22.44 5.27
C GLY A 461 -3.17 21.68 5.21
N ARG A 462 -3.49 20.83 6.19
CA ARG A 462 -4.74 20.07 6.22
C ARG A 462 -5.91 20.90 6.77
N ALA A 463 -7.13 20.61 6.30
CA ALA A 463 -8.39 21.21 6.76
C ALA A 463 -8.44 22.75 6.64
N GLU A 464 -8.07 23.28 5.47
CA GLU A 464 -8.15 24.72 5.12
C GLU A 464 -7.31 25.66 6.00
N ARG A 465 -6.30 25.12 6.67
CA ARG A 465 -5.35 25.89 7.47
C ARG A 465 -4.05 26.03 6.72
N MET A 466 -3.52 27.24 6.63
CA MET A 466 -2.19 27.46 6.09
C MET A 466 -1.15 26.81 7.00
N GLY A 467 -0.29 25.99 6.41
CA GLY A 467 0.82 25.33 7.08
C GLY A 467 2.15 25.79 6.50
N LEU A 468 3.17 25.91 7.36
CA LEU A 468 4.53 26.25 6.95
C LEU A 468 5.43 25.02 7.04
N ALA A 469 6.09 24.68 5.94
CA ALA A 469 7.11 23.66 5.84
C ALA A 469 8.48 24.30 5.58
N VAL A 470 9.40 24.18 6.53
CA VAL A 470 10.78 24.69 6.41
C VAL A 470 11.73 23.54 6.14
N SER A 471 12.47 23.57 5.04
CA SER A 471 13.48 22.56 4.72
C SER A 471 14.89 23.11 4.83
N LEU A 472 15.69 22.53 5.73
CA LEU A 472 17.10 22.86 5.88
C LEU A 472 17.91 22.02 4.88
N VAL A 473 18.59 22.70 3.95
CA VAL A 473 19.32 22.05 2.84
C VAL A 473 20.80 22.35 2.94
N ALA A 474 21.62 21.31 3.03
CA ALA A 474 23.07 21.42 3.09
C ALA A 474 23.63 22.02 1.80
N ALA A 475 24.46 23.06 1.90
CA ALA A 475 25.11 23.66 0.74
C ALA A 475 26.30 22.85 0.22
N VAL A 476 26.79 21.90 1.01
CA VAL A 476 27.88 20.98 0.70
C VAL A 476 27.43 19.54 0.98
N PRO A 477 28.00 18.52 0.32
CA PRO A 477 27.68 17.14 0.61
C PRO A 477 28.02 16.77 2.06
N GLU A 478 27.12 16.03 2.71
CA GLU A 478 27.32 15.50 4.06
C GLU A 478 27.76 14.05 4.00
N LYS A 479 28.81 13.69 4.74
CA LYS A 479 29.15 12.28 4.98
C LYS A 479 28.13 11.72 5.96
N VAL A 480 27.52 10.60 5.61
CA VAL A 480 26.46 9.97 6.41
C VAL A 480 26.63 8.46 6.45
N TRP A 481 26.11 7.83 7.50
CA TRP A 481 26.01 6.38 7.57
C TRP A 481 25.08 5.81 6.47
N PHE A 482 25.51 4.70 5.86
CA PHE A 482 24.78 3.92 4.86
C PHE A 482 25.13 2.44 4.99
N HIS A 483 24.20 1.68 5.57
CA HIS A 483 24.39 0.27 5.90
C HIS A 483 23.55 -0.60 4.98
N GLY A 484 24.18 -1.29 4.03
CA GLY A 484 23.52 -2.34 3.25
C GLY A 484 23.87 -3.74 3.75
N GLU A 485 23.63 -4.74 2.89
CA GLU A 485 23.79 -6.16 3.24
C GLU A 485 25.24 -6.56 3.58
N TRP A 486 26.21 -5.81 3.07
CA TRP A 486 27.63 -6.01 3.37
C TRP A 486 28.01 -5.63 4.81
N CYS A 487 27.19 -4.82 5.49
CA CYS A 487 27.44 -4.45 6.88
C CYS A 487 27.00 -5.59 7.81
N SER A 488 27.97 -6.32 8.36
CA SER A 488 27.72 -7.47 9.25
C SER A 488 26.87 -7.11 10.48
N SER A 489 27.06 -5.91 11.03
CA SER A 489 26.28 -5.44 12.17
C SER A 489 24.95 -4.76 11.79
N ARG A 490 24.70 -4.57 10.50
CA ARG A 490 23.57 -3.81 9.94
C ARG A 490 23.35 -2.47 10.65
N GLY A 491 24.46 -1.77 10.91
CA GLY A 491 24.49 -0.48 11.58
C GLY A 491 24.43 -0.51 13.11
N ARG A 492 24.24 -1.67 13.74
CA ARG A 492 24.31 -1.76 15.21
C ARG A 492 25.76 -1.64 15.66
N ASN A 493 26.10 -0.55 16.36
CA ASN A 493 27.46 -0.27 16.83
C ASN A 493 28.51 -0.39 15.71
N CYS A 494 28.17 0.06 14.50
CA CYS A 494 29.12 0.11 13.38
C CYS A 494 30.11 1.27 13.60
N TRP A 495 31.41 1.01 13.38
CA TRP A 495 32.48 2.01 13.49
C TRP A 495 33.25 2.19 12.18
N ASN A 496 32.80 1.57 11.09
CA ASN A 496 33.48 1.63 9.79
C ASN A 496 33.09 2.91 9.03
N THR A 497 33.75 4.01 9.38
CA THR A 497 33.50 5.36 8.86
C THR A 497 34.02 5.60 7.44
N LYS A 498 34.57 4.58 6.77
CA LYS A 498 35.03 4.68 5.37
C LYS A 498 33.83 4.81 4.42
N LEU A 499 34.07 5.34 3.23
CA LEU A 499 33.07 5.34 2.16
C LEU A 499 32.80 3.92 1.65
N THR A 500 31.58 3.64 1.16
CA THR A 500 31.20 2.34 0.60
C THR A 500 32.12 1.89 -0.53
N ASP A 501 32.55 2.82 -1.38
CA ASP A 501 33.45 2.55 -2.51
C ASP A 501 34.85 2.11 -2.04
N ASN A 502 35.15 2.34 -0.75
CA ASN A 502 36.38 1.94 -0.06
C ASN A 502 36.12 0.85 1.01
N GLY A 503 35.09 0.02 0.82
CA GLY A 503 34.73 -1.08 1.73
C GLY A 503 34.15 -0.62 3.07
N GLY A 504 33.62 0.59 3.11
CA GLY A 504 33.10 1.24 4.30
C GLY A 504 31.58 1.18 4.48
N CYS A 505 31.06 2.00 5.40
CA CYS A 505 29.63 2.11 5.71
C CYS A 505 29.13 3.57 5.64
N CYS A 506 29.78 4.41 4.83
CA CYS A 506 29.39 5.81 4.65
C CYS A 506 29.23 6.17 3.17
N ILE A 507 28.41 7.18 2.89
CA ILE A 507 28.29 7.82 1.58
C ILE A 507 28.32 9.33 1.73
N TRP A 508 28.53 10.03 0.62
CA TRP A 508 28.25 11.47 0.52
C TRP A 508 26.79 11.68 0.13
N TYR A 509 26.07 12.38 0.99
CA TYR A 509 24.66 12.72 0.86
C TYR A 509 24.54 14.14 0.30
N ASN A 510 24.02 14.26 -0.93
CA ASN A 510 24.02 15.53 -1.66
C ASN A 510 22.61 16.13 -1.70
N GLU A 511 22.27 16.92 -0.68
CA GLU A 511 20.94 17.53 -0.58
C GLU A 511 20.64 18.57 -1.65
N LYS A 512 21.66 19.20 -2.26
CA LYS A 512 21.45 20.08 -3.42
C LYS A 512 20.90 19.30 -4.62
N GLN A 513 21.41 18.10 -4.86
CA GLN A 513 20.88 17.25 -5.93
C GLN A 513 19.47 16.79 -5.61
N TYR A 514 19.20 16.34 -4.39
CA TYR A 514 17.86 15.91 -3.98
C TYR A 514 16.85 17.05 -4.05
N LEU A 515 17.26 18.29 -3.73
CA LEU A 515 16.42 19.47 -3.92
C LEU A 515 16.06 19.67 -5.39
N ALA A 516 17.03 19.61 -6.29
CA ALA A 516 16.78 19.70 -7.73
C ALA A 516 15.81 18.60 -8.20
N ASP A 517 16.03 17.35 -7.77
CA ASP A 517 15.14 16.23 -8.13
C ASP A 517 13.70 16.42 -7.60
N ILE A 518 13.54 17.10 -6.45
CA ILE A 518 12.24 17.46 -5.88
C ILE A 518 11.58 18.59 -6.68
N GLU A 519 12.32 19.64 -7.00
CA GLU A 519 11.83 20.79 -7.78
C GLU A 519 11.39 20.37 -9.19
N ASP A 520 12.18 19.53 -9.85
CA ASP A 520 11.87 18.94 -11.15
C ASP A 520 10.59 18.09 -11.09
N HIS A 521 10.40 17.33 -10.01
CA HIS A 521 9.22 16.48 -9.81
C HIS A 521 7.95 17.26 -9.53
N LEU A 522 8.07 18.35 -8.78
CA LEU A 522 6.95 19.25 -8.48
C LEU A 522 6.73 20.28 -9.58
N ASN A 523 7.62 20.34 -10.58
CA ASN A 523 7.66 21.34 -11.63
C ASN A 523 7.58 22.78 -11.06
N VAL A 524 8.30 23.03 -9.96
CA VAL A 524 8.34 24.33 -9.26
C VAL A 524 9.69 24.54 -8.61
N THR A 525 10.20 25.76 -8.65
CA THR A 525 11.34 26.17 -7.82
C THR A 525 10.82 26.57 -6.44
N ILE A 526 11.33 25.91 -5.40
CA ILE A 526 10.91 26.18 -4.02
C ILE A 526 11.58 27.47 -3.57
N GLN A 527 10.81 28.34 -2.90
CA GLN A 527 11.34 29.62 -2.42
C GLN A 527 12.50 29.40 -1.45
N GLN A 528 13.68 29.91 -1.82
CA GLN A 528 14.84 29.96 -0.94
C GLN A 528 14.78 31.20 -0.04
N VAL A 529 14.99 31.01 1.25
CA VAL A 529 15.00 32.06 2.28
C VAL A 529 16.41 32.22 2.84
N ASP A 530 16.70 33.44 3.31
CA ASP A 530 17.97 33.76 3.95
C ASP A 530 18.23 32.93 5.23
N PRO A 531 19.49 32.87 5.71
CA PRO A 531 19.85 32.20 6.96
C PRO A 531 19.11 32.68 8.21
N ASP A 532 18.60 33.91 8.24
CA ASP A 532 17.82 34.45 9.36
C ASP A 532 16.36 33.95 9.34
N ILE A 533 16.00 33.18 8.31
CA ILE A 533 14.70 32.56 8.11
C ILE A 533 13.62 33.65 8.08
N ASN A 534 13.92 34.78 7.46
CA ASN A 534 12.95 35.83 7.20
C ASN A 534 12.05 35.41 6.05
N ILE A 535 11.02 34.64 6.36
CA ILE A 535 10.02 34.27 5.36
C ILE A 535 9.19 35.52 5.07
N PRO A 536 9.30 36.13 3.87
CA PRO A 536 8.55 37.32 3.54
C PRO A 536 7.06 36.99 3.64
N MET A 537 6.32 37.86 4.32
CA MET A 537 4.86 37.83 4.24
C MET A 537 4.50 38.21 2.81
N ASN A 538 4.28 37.23 1.92
CA ASN A 538 3.90 37.52 0.54
C ASN A 538 2.69 38.49 0.53
N GLU A 539 2.74 39.48 -0.35
CA GLU A 539 1.73 40.54 -0.53
C GLU A 539 0.32 40.03 -0.88
N PHE A 540 0.15 38.72 -1.06
CA PHE A 540 -1.12 38.09 -1.41
C PHE A 540 -2.11 37.88 -0.26
N ASP A 541 -1.71 38.03 1.02
CA ASP A 541 -2.54 37.47 2.10
C ASP A 541 -2.32 38.18 3.45
N GLY A 542 -2.74 39.45 3.52
CA GLY A 542 -2.66 40.31 4.71
C GLY A 542 -3.05 39.58 6.01
N LYS A 543 -2.02 39.23 6.81
CA LYS A 543 -2.05 38.50 8.09
C LYS A 543 -2.41 37.00 8.02
N VAL A 544 -1.68 36.19 7.26
CA VAL A 544 -1.65 34.74 7.51
C VAL A 544 -0.90 34.44 8.81
N THR A 545 -1.64 34.06 9.85
CA THR A 545 -1.06 33.35 11.00
C THR A 545 -1.14 31.86 10.70
N TYR A 546 0.01 31.19 10.55
CA TYR A 546 0.05 29.74 10.31
C TYR A 546 -0.73 28.98 11.40
N GLY A 547 -1.54 28.00 10.99
CA GLY A 547 -2.44 27.28 11.89
C GLY A 547 -3.82 27.91 12.11
N GLN A 548 -4.07 29.15 11.68
CA GLN A 548 -5.42 29.73 11.67
C GLN A 548 -6.17 29.34 10.39
N LYS A 549 -7.50 29.20 10.49
CA LYS A 549 -8.37 29.05 9.32
C LYS A 549 -8.35 30.34 8.51
N LYS A 550 -8.34 30.26 7.19
CA LYS A 550 -8.45 31.44 6.32
C LYS A 550 -9.78 32.16 6.62
N LEU A 551 -9.70 33.35 7.25
CA LEU A 551 -10.88 34.17 7.57
C LEU A 551 -11.37 34.99 6.35
N ASN A 552 -10.52 35.16 5.32
CA ASN A 552 -10.79 35.99 4.14
C ASN A 552 -10.75 35.21 2.82
N SER A 553 -11.48 34.11 2.75
CA SER A 553 -11.97 33.58 1.47
C SER A 553 -13.48 33.39 1.58
N GLY A 554 -14.19 34.51 1.58
CA GLY A 554 -15.66 34.61 1.50
C GLY A 554 -16.24 34.20 0.14
N SER A 555 -15.63 33.21 -0.52
CA SER A 555 -16.20 32.55 -1.69
C SER A 555 -15.62 31.13 -1.76
N GLY A 556 -16.33 30.14 -1.22
CA GLY A 556 -15.88 28.77 -1.39
C GLY A 556 -16.63 27.69 -0.63
N TYR A 557 -16.96 27.86 0.66
CA TYR A 557 -17.45 26.70 1.43
C TYR A 557 -18.87 26.29 1.03
N GLU A 558 -19.80 27.23 0.90
CA GLU A 558 -21.14 26.96 0.36
C GLU A 558 -21.08 26.46 -1.09
N ASN A 559 -20.21 27.05 -1.92
CA ASN A 559 -20.07 26.64 -3.32
C ASN A 559 -19.43 25.25 -3.45
N HIS A 560 -18.46 24.89 -2.63
CA HIS A 560 -17.78 23.59 -2.69
C HIS A 560 -18.66 22.49 -2.09
N VAL A 561 -19.37 22.76 -0.99
CA VAL A 561 -20.40 21.86 -0.48
C VAL A 561 -21.54 21.70 -1.49
N ALA A 562 -21.98 22.77 -2.16
CA ALA A 562 -22.98 22.69 -3.22
C ALA A 562 -22.47 21.97 -4.48
N GLN A 563 -21.19 22.11 -4.83
CA GLN A 563 -20.56 21.38 -5.93
C GLN A 563 -20.36 19.90 -5.63
N MET A 564 -20.00 19.56 -4.39
CA MET A 564 -19.78 18.18 -3.96
C MET A 564 -21.06 17.47 -3.55
N ALA A 565 -22.12 18.19 -3.16
CA ALA A 565 -23.38 17.60 -2.71
C ALA A 565 -23.98 16.62 -3.75
N PRO A 566 -24.04 16.93 -5.06
CA PRO A 566 -24.47 15.99 -6.07
C PRO A 566 -23.61 14.72 -6.11
N THR A 567 -22.28 14.87 -6.06
CA THR A 567 -21.33 13.76 -6.12
C THR A 567 -21.40 12.89 -4.87
N VAL A 568 -21.53 13.49 -3.68
CA VAL A 568 -21.69 12.78 -2.40
C VAL A 568 -23.04 12.05 -2.37
N GLN A 569 -24.10 12.69 -2.90
CA GLN A 569 -25.41 12.07 -3.02
C GLN A 569 -25.40 10.90 -4.02
N GLU A 570 -24.69 11.02 -5.13
CA GLU A 570 -24.47 9.93 -6.08
C GLU A 570 -23.66 8.79 -5.44
N LEU A 571 -22.59 9.10 -4.71
CA LEU A 571 -21.81 8.12 -3.94
C LEU A 571 -22.67 7.37 -2.91
N ALA A 572 -23.51 8.08 -2.16
CA ALA A 572 -24.44 7.47 -1.21
C ALA A 572 -25.48 6.60 -1.92
N GLN A 573 -25.98 7.01 -3.09
CA GLN A 573 -26.87 6.19 -3.90
C GLN A 573 -26.17 4.93 -4.44
N LEU A 574 -24.93 5.05 -4.91
CA LEU A 574 -24.12 3.93 -5.40
C LEU A 574 -23.80 2.95 -4.27
N GLU A 575 -23.41 3.45 -3.10
CA GLU A 575 -23.20 2.67 -1.89
C GLU A 575 -24.49 1.95 -1.49
N SER A 576 -25.60 2.68 -1.37
CA SER A 576 -26.90 2.11 -1.01
C SER A 576 -27.33 1.05 -2.02
N LYS A 577 -27.15 1.29 -3.32
CA LYS A 577 -27.43 0.32 -4.38
C LYS A 577 -26.52 -0.91 -4.26
N ALA A 578 -25.24 -0.73 -3.98
CA ALA A 578 -24.30 -1.84 -3.78
C ALA A 578 -24.70 -2.69 -2.55
N GLN A 579 -25.04 -2.05 -1.44
CA GLN A 579 -25.51 -2.71 -0.21
C GLN A 579 -26.87 -3.41 -0.44
N ILE A 580 -27.82 -2.78 -1.11
CA ILE A 580 -29.13 -3.37 -1.45
C ILE A 580 -28.96 -4.55 -2.40
N VAL A 581 -28.08 -4.44 -3.41
CA VAL A 581 -27.74 -5.56 -4.29
C VAL A 581 -27.13 -6.71 -3.50
N TYR A 582 -26.23 -6.42 -2.56
CA TYR A 582 -25.66 -7.41 -1.65
C TYR A 582 -26.74 -8.09 -0.80
N LEU A 583 -27.60 -7.31 -0.14
CA LEU A 583 -28.67 -7.79 0.74
C LEU A 583 -29.71 -8.62 -0.03
N ASN A 584 -30.18 -8.13 -1.18
CA ASN A 584 -31.08 -8.88 -2.05
C ASN A 584 -30.44 -10.20 -2.51
N ARG A 585 -29.14 -10.21 -2.79
CA ARG A 585 -28.44 -11.42 -3.22
C ARG A 585 -28.23 -12.44 -2.10
N HIS A 586 -28.17 -12.02 -0.83
CA HIS A 586 -27.80 -12.91 0.29
C HIS A 586 -28.95 -13.24 1.24
N PHE A 587 -29.97 -12.37 1.32
CA PHE A 587 -31.06 -12.50 2.28
C PHE A 587 -32.46 -12.62 1.67
N LYS A 588 -32.64 -12.37 0.36
CA LYS A 588 -33.89 -12.80 -0.32
C LYS A 588 -33.82 -14.28 -0.68
N LYS A 589 -34.09 -15.14 0.30
CA LYS A 589 -34.77 -16.41 0.04
C LYS A 589 -36.12 -16.38 0.76
N VAL A 590 -37.15 -16.73 -0.01
CA VAL A 590 -38.55 -16.95 0.37
C VAL A 590 -39.41 -15.70 0.53
N ARG A 591 -40.03 -15.26 -0.57
CA ARG A 591 -41.48 -15.03 -0.65
C ARG A 591 -41.93 -15.29 -2.08
N THR A 592 -42.18 -16.56 -2.38
CA THR A 592 -43.16 -16.96 -3.38
C THR A 592 -44.46 -17.15 -2.61
N VAL A 593 -45.46 -16.32 -2.93
CA VAL A 593 -46.87 -16.70 -2.90
C VAL A 593 -47.36 -16.46 -4.32
#